data_AF-A0A5E4ITY7-F1
#
_entry.id   AF-A0A5E4ITY7-F1
#
_cell.length_a   1.000
_cell.length_b   1.000
_cell.length_c   1.000
_cell.angle_alpha   90.00
_cell.angle_beta   90.00
_cell.angle_gamma   90.00
#
_symmetry.space_group_name_H-M   'P 1'
#
loop_
_entity.id
_entity.type
_entity.pdbx_description
1 polymer ?
#
loop_
_entity_poly.entity_id
_entity_poly.type
_entity_poly.pdbx_seq_one_letter_code
_entity_poly.pdbx_strand_id
1 'polypeptide(L)'
;MWRSSPGWIRSPRALGFQIVGPEKRHERLGVNRLAVRGGLNLDIFAGHISYDFSLSEAMWQRATRARSFGNLVVRDASIEDIFIMKMIANRPGDAPDCSALVIAELDFDVVCQEIEAQFRKAGEREQKIWITYIEEGIARLEDNDLTVPISDKISLLAHEYHEKAA
;
A
#
# COMPACT_ATOMS: atom_id res chain seq x y z
N MET A 1 -16.67 15.74 11.18
CA MET A 1 -16.61 14.96 12.43
C MET A 1 -17.16 13.56 12.14
N TRP A 2 -16.32 12.64 11.66
CA TRP A 2 -16.72 11.24 11.45
C TRP A 2 -16.47 10.48 12.75
N ARG A 3 -17.54 10.18 13.48
CA ARG A 3 -17.49 9.31 14.65
C ARG A 3 -17.31 7.87 14.17
N SER A 4 -16.25 7.22 14.62
CA SER A 4 -15.94 5.80 14.42
C SER A 4 -17.12 4.93 14.84
N SER A 5 -17.95 4.51 13.88
CA SER A 5 -18.98 3.49 14.11
C SER A 5 -18.33 2.10 13.99
N PRO A 6 -18.50 1.19 14.96
CA PRO A 6 -17.82 -0.12 14.99
C PRO A 6 -18.37 -1.15 13.97
N GLY A 7 -19.11 -0.71 12.95
CA GLY A 7 -19.83 -1.58 12.01
C GLY A 7 -18.93 -2.53 11.21
N TRP A 8 -17.68 -2.13 10.93
CA TRP A 8 -16.76 -2.92 10.12
C TRP A 8 -16.21 -4.17 10.84
N ILE A 9 -16.25 -4.23 12.18
CA ILE A 9 -15.84 -5.43 12.94
C ILE A 9 -16.96 -6.48 13.00
N ARG A 10 -18.22 -6.06 12.89
CA ARG A 10 -19.38 -6.97 12.97
C ARG A 10 -19.48 -7.87 11.74
N SER A 11 -19.19 -7.36 10.55
CA SER A 11 -19.37 -8.12 9.30
C SER A 11 -18.44 -9.34 9.19
N PRO A 12 -17.12 -9.27 9.47
CA PRO A 12 -16.26 -10.44 9.39
C PRO A 12 -16.60 -11.50 10.45
N ARG A 13 -16.93 -11.09 11.69
CA ARG A 13 -17.33 -12.02 12.75
C ARG A 13 -18.62 -12.77 12.43
N ALA A 14 -19.61 -12.09 11.84
CA ALA A 14 -20.84 -12.73 11.38
C ALA A 14 -20.59 -13.76 10.26
N LEU A 15 -19.52 -13.57 9.48
CA LEU A 15 -19.05 -14.51 8.47
C LEU A 15 -18.09 -15.57 9.04
N GLY A 16 -17.96 -15.70 10.37
CA GLY A 16 -17.13 -16.71 11.01
C GLY A 16 -15.62 -16.44 10.98
N PHE A 17 -15.19 -15.21 10.68
CA PHE A 17 -13.78 -14.83 10.80
C PHE A 17 -13.42 -14.50 12.25
N GLN A 18 -12.27 -15.01 12.67
CA GLN A 18 -11.65 -14.61 13.92
C GLN A 18 -10.82 -13.34 13.68
N ILE A 19 -11.09 -12.30 14.46
CA ILE A 19 -10.29 -11.08 14.44
C ILE A 19 -9.11 -11.26 15.38
N VAL A 20 -7.89 -11.33 14.83
CA VAL A 20 -6.64 -11.43 15.58
C VAL A 20 -5.84 -10.14 15.45
N GLY A 21 -5.04 -9.83 16.48
CA GLY A 21 -4.11 -8.69 16.43
C GLY A 21 -2.94 -8.97 15.48
N PRO A 22 -2.25 -7.93 14.99
CA PRO A 22 -1.07 -8.11 14.15
C PRO A 22 0.02 -8.92 14.89
N GLU A 23 0.59 -9.92 14.23
CA GLU A 23 1.87 -10.51 14.68
C GLU A 23 3.04 -9.53 14.38
N LYS A 24 4.20 -9.69 15.02
CA LYS A 24 5.40 -8.83 14.83
C LYS A 24 5.76 -8.56 13.36
N ARG A 25 5.55 -9.52 12.46
CA ARG A 25 5.81 -9.35 11.01
C ARG A 25 4.89 -8.33 10.32
N HIS A 26 3.76 -7.99 10.95
CA HIS A 26 2.75 -7.06 10.42
C HIS A 26 2.85 -5.66 11.04
N GLU A 27 3.67 -5.46 12.08
CA GLU A 27 3.90 -4.14 12.70
C GLU A 27 4.42 -3.12 11.67
N ARG A 28 5.29 -3.56 10.75
CA ARG A 28 5.84 -2.73 9.66
C ARG A 28 4.81 -2.21 8.66
N LEU A 29 3.68 -2.90 8.55
CA LEU A 29 2.61 -2.57 7.62
C LEU A 29 1.47 -1.80 8.28
N GLY A 30 1.55 -1.44 9.57
CA GLY A 30 0.42 -0.77 10.24
C GLY A 30 -0.89 -1.57 10.17
N VAL A 31 -0.83 -2.90 9.98
CA VAL A 31 -2.01 -3.78 9.92
C VAL A 31 -2.71 -3.67 11.27
N ASN A 32 -3.90 -3.07 11.28
CA ASN A 32 -4.62 -2.85 12.52
C ASN A 32 -5.19 -4.17 13.06
N ARG A 33 -5.72 -5.03 12.17
CA ARG A 33 -6.32 -6.33 12.52
C ARG A 33 -6.26 -7.31 11.35
N LEU A 34 -6.11 -8.59 11.66
CA LEU A 34 -6.24 -9.69 10.71
C LEU A 34 -7.59 -10.38 10.94
N ALA A 35 -8.36 -10.65 9.89
CA ALA A 35 -9.52 -11.54 9.97
C ALA A 35 -9.16 -12.89 9.35
N VAL A 36 -9.18 -13.95 10.16
CA VAL A 36 -8.72 -15.30 9.76
C VAL A 36 -9.90 -16.28 9.74
N ARG A 37 -10.04 -17.06 8.66
CA ARG A 37 -11.00 -18.16 8.56
C ARG A 37 -10.48 -19.28 7.66
N GLY A 38 -10.31 -20.48 8.20
CA GLY A 38 -9.99 -21.67 7.39
C GLY A 38 -8.73 -21.56 6.52
N GLY A 39 -7.69 -20.85 7.00
CA GLY A 39 -6.47 -20.59 6.24
C GLY A 39 -6.51 -19.34 5.35
N LEU A 40 -7.65 -18.66 5.25
CA LEU A 40 -7.76 -17.36 4.58
C LEU A 40 -7.49 -16.23 5.58
N ASN A 41 -6.65 -15.28 5.18
CA ASN A 41 -6.33 -14.08 5.94
C ASN A 41 -6.82 -12.85 5.19
N LEU A 42 -7.51 -11.96 5.88
CA LEU A 42 -7.86 -10.62 5.41
C LEU A 42 -7.10 -9.60 6.25
N ASP A 43 -6.21 -8.84 5.61
CA ASP A 43 -5.53 -7.71 6.22
C ASP A 43 -6.51 -6.52 6.24
N ILE A 44 -6.87 -6.03 7.44
CA ILE A 44 -7.80 -4.91 7.59
C ILE A 44 -7.04 -3.66 8.03
N PHE A 45 -7.11 -2.65 7.17
CA PHE A 45 -6.53 -1.32 7.35
C PHE A 45 -7.63 -0.29 7.62
N ALA A 46 -7.39 0.60 8.58
CA ALA A 46 -8.30 1.69 8.92
C ALA A 46 -7.60 3.02 8.70
N GLY A 47 -7.81 3.63 7.53
CA GLY A 47 -7.20 4.90 7.13
C GLY A 47 -5.77 4.75 6.59
N HIS A 48 -4.90 4.07 7.32
CA HIS A 48 -3.48 3.88 6.95
C HIS A 48 -3.20 2.47 6.46
N ILE A 49 -2.46 2.35 5.36
CA ILE A 49 -2.05 1.09 4.73
C ILE A 49 -0.66 0.68 5.21
N SER A 50 0.28 1.61 5.37
CA SER A 50 1.61 1.38 5.96
C SER A 50 2.23 2.72 6.33
N TYR A 51 2.70 2.88 7.58
CA TYR A 51 3.13 4.17 8.13
C TYR A 51 2.10 5.29 7.83
N ASP A 52 2.51 6.43 7.25
CA ASP A 52 1.57 7.46 6.81
C ASP A 52 1.03 7.27 5.38
N PHE A 53 1.48 6.25 4.63
CA PHE A 53 0.88 5.88 3.35
C PHE A 53 -0.55 5.37 3.58
N SER A 54 -1.51 6.01 2.92
CA SER A 54 -2.94 5.88 3.22
C SER A 54 -3.77 5.72 1.94
N LEU A 55 -5.00 5.25 2.06
CA LEU A 55 -5.94 5.29 0.93
C LEU A 55 -6.27 6.74 0.56
N SER A 56 -5.71 7.26 -0.54
CA SER A 56 -6.02 8.61 -1.01
C SER A 56 -7.34 8.66 -1.77
N GLU A 57 -7.88 9.87 -1.96
CA GLU A 57 -9.05 10.08 -2.83
C GLU A 57 -8.74 9.67 -4.27
N ALA A 58 -7.52 9.92 -4.76
CA ALA A 58 -7.13 9.55 -6.12
C ALA A 58 -7.11 8.02 -6.31
N MET A 59 -6.55 7.26 -5.36
CA MET A 59 -6.63 5.80 -5.33
C MET A 59 -8.09 5.33 -5.31
N TRP A 60 -8.94 5.97 -4.50
CA TRP A 60 -10.35 5.62 -4.39
C TRP A 60 -11.12 5.83 -5.69
N GLN A 61 -10.80 6.90 -6.44
CA GLN A 61 -11.43 7.19 -7.73
C GLN A 61 -10.95 6.24 -8.83
N ARG A 62 -9.66 5.84 -8.82
CA ARG A 62 -9.13 4.83 -9.75
C ARG A 62 -9.68 3.43 -9.47
N ALA A 63 -10.06 3.13 -8.23
CA ALA A 63 -10.56 1.82 -7.85
C ALA A 63 -11.89 1.48 -8.54
N THR A 64 -11.92 0.33 -9.21
CA THR A 64 -13.09 -0.14 -9.98
C THR A 64 -14.03 -0.92 -9.08
N ARG A 65 -15.35 -0.68 -9.18
CA ARG A 65 -16.33 -1.37 -8.34
C ARG A 65 -16.52 -2.80 -8.84
N ALA A 66 -16.09 -3.77 -8.04
CA ALA A 66 -16.24 -5.19 -8.35
C ALA A 66 -17.63 -5.72 -7.96
N ARG A 67 -18.08 -5.41 -6.74
CA ARG A 67 -19.32 -5.96 -6.19
C ARG A 67 -19.88 -5.11 -5.03
N SER A 68 -21.13 -5.36 -4.66
CA SER A 68 -21.71 -4.81 -3.43
C SER A 68 -22.58 -5.81 -2.69
N PHE A 69 -22.59 -5.69 -1.38
CA PHE A 69 -23.31 -6.53 -0.44
C PHE A 69 -23.99 -5.63 0.60
N GLY A 70 -25.23 -5.21 0.33
CA GLY A 70 -25.90 -4.19 1.16
C GLY A 70 -25.05 -2.92 1.25
N ASN A 71 -24.62 -2.56 2.46
CA ASN A 71 -23.80 -1.37 2.72
C ASN A 71 -22.29 -1.58 2.48
N LEU A 72 -21.85 -2.78 2.10
CA LEU A 72 -20.46 -3.07 1.76
C LEU A 72 -20.25 -2.92 0.24
N VAL A 73 -19.31 -2.08 -0.16
CA VAL A 73 -18.85 -1.99 -1.55
C VAL A 73 -17.44 -2.55 -1.63
N VAL A 74 -17.24 -3.51 -2.53
CA VAL A 74 -15.93 -4.06 -2.87
C VAL A 74 -15.46 -3.36 -4.12
N ARG A 75 -14.27 -2.77 -4.05
CA ARG A 75 -13.59 -2.14 -5.18
C ARG A 75 -12.20 -2.76 -5.32
N ASP A 76 -11.81 -3.00 -6.56
CA ASP A 76 -10.48 -3.49 -6.90
C ASP A 76 -9.57 -2.28 -7.11
N ALA A 77 -8.40 -2.30 -6.47
CA ALA A 77 -7.39 -1.26 -6.64
C ALA A 77 -6.84 -1.28 -8.07
N SER A 78 -6.35 -0.13 -8.55
CA SER A 78 -5.66 -0.06 -9.83
C SER A 78 -4.34 -0.82 -9.79
N ILE A 79 -3.81 -1.22 -10.94
CA ILE A 79 -2.53 -1.95 -11.02
C ILE A 79 -1.37 -1.06 -10.56
N GLU A 80 -1.47 0.26 -10.76
CA GLU A 80 -0.54 1.27 -10.28
C GLU A 80 -0.51 1.33 -8.75
N ASP A 81 -1.69 1.32 -8.11
CA ASP A 81 -1.79 1.34 -6.65
C ASP A 81 -1.30 0.02 -6.05
N ILE A 82 -1.60 -1.10 -6.71
CA ILE A 82 -1.10 -2.43 -6.32
C ILE A 82 0.42 -2.46 -6.39
N PHE A 83 1.02 -1.90 -7.45
CA PHE A 83 2.47 -1.80 -7.58
C PHE A 83 3.07 -1.03 -6.39
N ILE A 84 2.57 0.16 -6.07
CA ILE A 84 3.07 0.95 -4.92
C ILE A 84 2.96 0.16 -3.61
N MET A 85 1.80 -0.45 -3.35
CA MET A 85 1.58 -1.22 -2.12
C MET A 85 2.55 -2.42 -2.01
N LYS A 86 2.83 -3.12 -3.11
CA LYS A 86 3.79 -4.23 -3.15
C LYS A 86 5.21 -3.78 -2.91
N MET A 87 5.61 -2.64 -3.48
CA MET A 87 6.93 -2.05 -3.28
C MET A 87 7.17 -1.69 -1.82
N ILE A 88 6.16 -1.12 -1.14
CA ILE A 88 6.23 -0.81 0.30
C ILE A 88 6.24 -2.09 1.14
N ALA A 89 5.41 -3.08 0.79
CA ALA A 89 5.28 -4.31 1.58
C ALA A 89 6.51 -5.21 1.53
N ASN A 90 7.15 -5.28 0.36
CA ASN A 90 8.41 -5.99 0.12
C ASN A 90 8.42 -7.42 0.71
N ARG A 91 7.33 -8.17 0.52
CA ARG A 91 7.20 -9.56 1.01
C ARG A 91 7.84 -10.53 0.00
N PRO A 92 8.21 -11.76 0.42
CA PRO A 92 8.59 -12.81 -0.52
C PRO A 92 7.50 -13.03 -1.57
N GLY A 93 7.86 -12.90 -2.85
CA GLY A 93 6.93 -12.98 -3.97
C GLY A 93 6.47 -11.62 -4.53
N ASP A 94 6.66 -10.50 -3.82
CA ASP A 94 6.27 -9.19 -4.36
C ASP A 94 7.21 -8.75 -5.51
N ALA A 95 8.50 -9.11 -5.47
CA ALA A 95 9.44 -8.80 -6.54
C ALA A 95 9.01 -9.36 -7.92
N PRO A 96 8.76 -10.68 -8.10
CA PRO A 96 8.30 -11.19 -9.39
C PRO A 96 6.92 -10.65 -9.80
N ASP A 97 6.03 -10.36 -8.85
CA ASP A 97 4.75 -9.70 -9.16
C ASP A 97 4.98 -8.28 -9.71
N CYS A 98 5.84 -7.50 -9.06
CA CYS A 98 6.22 -6.16 -9.53
C CYS A 98 6.89 -6.22 -10.90
N SER A 99 7.78 -7.18 -11.15
CA SER A 99 8.36 -7.39 -12.48
C SER A 99 7.29 -7.62 -13.54
N ALA A 100 6.31 -8.47 -13.26
CA ALA A 100 5.20 -8.73 -14.17
C ALA A 100 4.36 -7.47 -14.43
N LEU A 101 4.12 -6.64 -13.40
CA LEU A 101 3.40 -5.37 -13.53
C LEU A 101 4.18 -4.37 -14.40
N VAL A 102 5.49 -4.21 -14.18
CA VAL A 102 6.34 -3.33 -15.00
C VAL A 102 6.30 -3.74 -16.47
N ILE A 103 6.40 -5.05 -16.76
CA ILE A 103 6.34 -5.60 -18.13
C ILE A 103 4.95 -5.40 -18.76
N ALA A 104 3.88 -5.39 -17.94
CA ALA A 104 2.51 -5.19 -18.39
C ALA A 104 2.13 -3.72 -18.67
N GLU A 105 3.12 -2.82 -18.75
CA GLU A 105 2.99 -1.38 -19.06
C GLU A 105 2.11 -0.60 -18.06
N LEU A 106 2.60 -0.43 -16.83
CA LEU A 106 2.03 0.51 -15.86
C LEU A 106 2.04 1.96 -16.38
N ASP A 107 1.02 2.74 -16.02
CA ASP A 107 1.10 4.19 -16.12
C ASP A 107 2.00 4.75 -14.99
N PHE A 108 3.27 4.91 -15.31
CA PHE A 108 4.26 5.41 -14.36
C PHE A 108 4.07 6.89 -13.99
N ASP A 109 3.36 7.68 -14.79
CA ASP A 109 3.01 9.05 -14.39
C ASP A 109 2.01 9.02 -13.24
N VAL A 110 1.01 8.13 -13.30
CA VAL A 110 0.07 7.91 -12.19
C VAL A 110 0.79 7.39 -10.95
N VAL A 111 1.70 6.42 -11.09
CA VAL A 111 2.49 5.89 -9.97
C VAL A 111 3.31 7.01 -9.31
N CYS A 112 4.03 7.80 -10.12
CA CYS A 112 4.87 8.88 -9.63
C CYS A 112 4.05 9.96 -8.93
N GLN A 113 2.92 10.37 -9.52
CA GLN A 113 2.04 11.40 -8.94
C GLN A 113 1.46 10.94 -7.60
N GLU A 114 1.05 9.68 -7.47
CA GLU A 114 0.52 9.16 -6.21
C GLU A 114 1.61 9.14 -5.12
N ILE A 115 2.80 8.62 -5.44
CA ILE A 115 3.93 8.58 -4.50
C ILE A 115 4.30 9.99 -4.04
N GLU A 116 4.46 10.93 -4.97
CA GLU A 116 4.83 12.30 -4.63
C GLU A 116 3.74 12.97 -3.80
N ALA A 117 2.47 12.86 -4.21
CA ALA A 117 1.36 13.45 -3.47
C ALA A 117 1.30 12.93 -2.02
N GLN A 118 1.49 11.62 -1.83
CA GLN A 118 1.52 10.99 -0.51
C GLN A 118 2.75 11.44 0.30
N PHE A 119 3.93 11.49 -0.31
CA PHE A 119 5.17 11.94 0.34
C PHE A 119 5.10 13.41 0.77
N ARG A 120 4.42 14.27 0.03
CA ARG A 120 4.28 15.69 0.33
C ARG A 120 3.21 16.00 1.38
N LYS A 121 2.35 15.04 1.76
CA LYS A 121 1.34 15.23 2.82
C LYS A 121 1.99 15.73 4.12
N ALA A 122 1.26 16.57 4.85
CA ALA A 122 1.66 16.94 6.21
C ALA A 122 1.63 15.70 7.12
N GLY A 123 2.64 15.55 7.96
CA GLY A 123 2.78 14.38 8.83
C GLY A 123 4.15 14.34 9.51
N GLU A 124 4.29 13.40 10.43
CA GLU A 124 5.57 13.06 11.04
C GLU A 124 6.50 12.49 9.97
N ARG A 125 7.76 12.93 9.99
CA ARG A 125 8.69 12.59 8.92
C ARG A 125 9.10 11.12 8.99
N GLU A 126 9.27 10.57 10.18
CA GLU A 126 9.62 9.18 10.43
C GLU A 126 8.60 8.22 9.78
N GLN A 127 7.36 8.67 9.63
CA GLN A 127 6.31 7.91 8.97
C GLN A 127 6.44 7.89 7.44
N LYS A 128 7.35 8.69 6.86
CA LYS A 128 7.64 8.72 5.41
C LYS A 128 8.73 7.75 4.99
N ILE A 129 9.24 6.94 5.91
CA ILE A 129 10.28 5.93 5.64
C ILE A 129 9.89 4.95 4.54
N TRP A 130 8.60 4.76 4.26
CA TRP A 130 8.14 3.91 3.16
C TRP A 130 8.71 4.30 1.79
N ILE A 131 9.15 5.56 1.60
CA ILE A 131 9.79 5.97 0.35
C ILE A 131 11.10 5.20 0.09
N THR A 132 11.85 4.86 1.14
CA THR A 132 13.13 4.13 1.01
C THR A 132 12.86 2.68 0.60
N TYR A 133 11.73 2.10 1.01
CA TYR A 133 11.35 0.74 0.57
C TYR A 133 10.98 0.71 -0.91
N ILE A 134 10.37 1.77 -1.42
CA ILE A 134 10.09 1.90 -2.86
C ILE A 134 11.42 2.04 -3.62
N GLU A 135 12.34 2.90 -3.17
CA GLU A 135 13.66 3.04 -3.79
C GLU A 135 14.42 1.71 -3.83
N GLU A 136 14.55 1.02 -2.69
CA GLU A 136 15.20 -0.29 -2.62
C GLU A 136 14.49 -1.33 -3.50
N GLY A 137 13.16 -1.24 -3.64
CA GLY A 137 12.39 -2.09 -4.53
C GLY A 137 12.69 -1.85 -5.99
N ILE A 138 12.84 -0.58 -6.39
CA ILE A 138 13.18 -0.22 -7.77
C ILE A 138 14.58 -0.72 -8.10
N ALA A 139 15.55 -0.50 -7.21
CA ALA A 139 16.91 -1.01 -7.39
C ALA A 139 16.93 -2.53 -7.60
N ARG A 140 16.13 -3.29 -6.84
CA ARG A 140 16.01 -4.75 -7.04
C ARG A 140 15.42 -5.14 -8.39
N LEU A 141 14.49 -4.35 -8.94
CA LEU A 141 13.95 -4.62 -10.28
C LEU A 141 14.99 -4.32 -11.34
N GLU A 142 15.75 -3.23 -11.18
CA GLU A 142 16.83 -2.83 -12.09
C GLU A 142 18.01 -3.81 -12.08
N ASP A 143 18.34 -4.39 -10.92
CA ASP A 143 19.30 -5.49 -10.80
C ASP A 143 18.90 -6.75 -11.60
N ASN A 144 17.61 -6.86 -12.01
CA ASN A 144 17.07 -7.93 -12.85
C ASN A 144 16.77 -7.45 -14.28
N ASP A 145 17.54 -6.47 -14.79
CA ASP A 145 17.48 -5.94 -16.15
C ASP A 145 16.13 -5.25 -16.51
N LEU A 146 15.33 -4.84 -15.51
CA LEU A 146 14.11 -4.06 -15.76
C LEU A 146 14.35 -2.58 -15.54
N THR A 147 14.13 -1.76 -16.56
CA THR A 147 14.15 -0.30 -16.41
C THR A 147 12.84 0.22 -15.83
N VAL A 148 12.91 0.95 -14.72
CA VAL A 148 11.74 1.59 -14.10
C VAL A 148 11.78 3.11 -14.39
N PRO A 149 10.86 3.66 -15.20
CA PRO A 149 10.93 5.06 -15.68
C PRO A 149 10.93 6.16 -14.61
N ILE A 150 10.60 5.81 -13.36
CA ILE A 150 10.50 6.75 -12.23
C ILE A 150 11.67 6.63 -11.24
N SER A 151 12.67 5.78 -11.51
CA SER A 151 13.79 5.49 -10.60
C SER A 151 14.47 6.78 -10.07
N ASP A 152 14.91 7.65 -10.98
CA ASP A 152 15.56 8.92 -10.63
C ASP A 152 14.69 9.82 -9.72
N LYS A 153 13.38 9.88 -10.00
CA LYS A 153 12.45 10.69 -9.20
C LYS A 153 12.27 10.12 -7.79
N ILE A 154 12.18 8.80 -7.67
CA ILE A 154 12.06 8.15 -6.36
C ILE A 154 13.34 8.30 -5.56
N SER A 155 14.51 8.16 -6.17
CA SER A 155 15.79 8.41 -5.50
C SER A 155 15.94 9.84 -5.01
N LEU A 156 15.43 10.84 -5.76
CA LEU A 156 15.39 12.22 -5.26
C LEU A 156 14.51 12.38 -4.01
N LEU A 157 13.35 11.71 -3.95
CA LEU A 157 12.47 11.76 -2.78
C LEU A 157 13.07 11.03 -1.58
N ALA A 158 13.72 9.88 -1.80
CA ALA A 158 14.43 9.15 -0.76
C ALA A 158 15.64 9.94 -0.22
N HIS A 159 16.39 10.60 -1.11
CA HIS A 159 17.46 11.53 -0.72
C HIS A 159 16.92 12.71 0.09
N GLU A 160 15.83 13.36 -0.34
CA GLU A 160 15.17 14.42 0.45
C GLU A 160 14.72 13.91 1.83
N TYR A 161 14.21 12.67 1.88
CA TYR A 161 13.91 12.02 3.15
C TYR A 161 15.17 11.88 4.00
N HIS A 162 16.32 11.48 3.47
CA HIS A 162 17.56 11.31 4.25
C HIS A 162 18.23 12.62 4.65
N GLU A 163 18.33 13.63 3.77
CA GLU A 163 18.99 14.91 4.07
C GLU A 163 18.36 15.62 5.25
N LYS A 164 17.04 15.53 5.40
CA LYS A 164 16.33 16.15 6.51
C LYS A 164 16.61 15.45 7.86
N ALA A 165 17.29 14.28 7.89
CA ALA A 165 17.65 13.52 9.11
C ALA A 165 19.00 13.89 9.69
N ALA A 166 19.87 14.47 8.87
CA ALA A 166 21.15 15.01 9.29
C ALA A 166 20.95 16.36 9.99
#